data_AF-A0A3M7I357-F1
#
_entry.id   AF-A0A3M7I357-F1
#
_cell.length_a   1.000
_cell.length_b   1.000
_cell.length_c   1.000
_cell.angle_alpha   90.00
_cell.angle_beta   90.00
_cell.angle_gamma   90.00
#
_symmetry.space_group_name_H-M   'P 1'
#
loop_
_entity.id
_entity.type
_entity.pdbx_description
1 polymer ?
#
loop_
_entity_poly.entity_id
_entity_poly.type
_entity_poly.pdbx_seq_one_letter_code
_entity_poly.pdbx_strand_id
1 'polypeptide(L)'
;IGRQHIVTGNSQNTGVTISNNFVDGTTSWSANCNSYHYWAVYMTGTEDTITFKGNYIYHTSGRSPKLGANAVVHMPNNYWDDINGHALEGDSAYALIEGSVFQDVTTTETDWSGALYAPSSDDSACQSALGRSCYANSYSSADALSGSDSSVLSQIGSNAADCDSADNIGDVPNNAGNTL
;
A
#
# COMPACT_ATOMS: atom_id res chain seq x y z
N ILE A 1 11.83 10.53 11.06
CA ILE A 1 12.52 9.35 11.66
C ILE A 1 13.82 9.09 10.90
N GLY A 2 14.85 8.45 11.49
CA GLY A 2 16.13 8.22 10.78
C GLY A 2 16.16 7.05 9.79
N ARG A 3 15.27 6.05 9.97
CA ARG A 3 15.08 4.89 9.08
C ARG A 3 13.58 4.59 8.95
N GLN A 4 13.16 3.32 9.02
CA GLN A 4 11.77 2.89 8.84
C GLN A 4 10.81 3.62 9.78
N HIS A 5 9.71 4.17 9.25
CA HIS A 5 8.57 4.60 10.08
C HIS A 5 7.85 3.38 10.67
N ILE A 6 7.59 2.37 9.84
CA ILE A 6 6.94 1.12 10.24
C ILE A 6 7.79 -0.05 9.76
N VAL A 7 8.02 -1.03 10.63
CA VAL A 7 8.71 -2.28 10.28
C VAL A 7 8.03 -3.47 10.94
N THR A 8 7.70 -4.50 10.16
CA THR A 8 7.28 -5.81 10.64
C THR A 8 8.33 -6.83 10.20
N GLY A 9 8.99 -7.49 11.14
CA GLY A 9 10.07 -8.46 10.85
C GLY A 9 10.99 -8.74 12.04
N ASN A 10 11.75 -9.83 12.03
CA ASN A 10 11.85 -10.84 10.96
C ASN A 10 10.98 -12.09 11.23
N SER A 11 10.30 -12.17 12.36
CA SER A 11 9.37 -13.25 12.68
C SER A 11 7.95 -12.93 12.23
N GLN A 12 7.11 -13.96 12.16
CA GLN A 12 5.71 -13.86 11.74
C GLN A 12 4.90 -12.94 12.65
N ASN A 13 4.09 -12.07 12.04
CA ASN A 13 3.09 -11.21 12.67
C ASN A 13 1.74 -11.48 12.01
N THR A 14 0.74 -11.93 12.77
CA THR A 14 -0.59 -12.23 12.24
C THR A 14 -1.64 -11.27 12.79
N GLY A 15 -2.65 -10.96 11.97
CA GLY A 15 -3.77 -10.12 12.38
C GLY A 15 -3.40 -8.66 12.63
N VAL A 16 -2.36 -8.16 11.96
CA VAL A 16 -1.92 -6.77 12.11
C VAL A 16 -2.82 -5.86 11.26
N THR A 17 -3.32 -4.78 11.86
CA THR A 17 -4.00 -3.70 11.13
C THR A 17 -3.24 -2.40 11.33
N ILE A 18 -2.82 -1.78 10.23
CA ILE A 18 -2.22 -0.46 10.18
C ILE A 18 -3.21 0.43 9.44
N SER A 19 -3.93 1.28 10.17
CA SER A 19 -5.00 2.08 9.58
C SER A 19 -5.07 3.51 10.07
N ASN A 20 -5.51 4.42 9.19
CA ASN A 20 -5.68 5.85 9.45
C ASN A 20 -4.39 6.54 9.94
N ASN A 21 -3.23 6.05 9.49
CA ASN A 21 -1.94 6.65 9.84
C ASN A 21 -1.53 7.68 8.79
N PHE A 22 -0.88 8.75 9.25
CA PHE A 22 -0.16 9.67 8.39
C PHE A 22 1.34 9.34 8.45
N VAL A 23 1.90 8.88 7.33
CA VAL A 23 3.34 8.66 7.17
C VAL A 23 3.92 9.87 6.45
N ASP A 24 4.37 10.84 7.26
CA ASP A 24 5.01 12.06 6.77
C ASP A 24 6.49 11.80 6.42
N GLY A 25 6.80 11.85 5.13
CA GLY A 25 8.16 11.71 4.61
C GLY A 25 8.97 13.01 4.57
N THR A 26 8.42 14.14 5.01
CA THR A 26 9.12 15.43 5.01
C THR A 26 10.33 15.39 5.95
N THR A 27 11.53 15.59 5.41
CA THR A 27 12.76 15.56 6.21
C THR A 27 13.84 16.49 5.66
N SER A 28 14.64 17.09 6.53
CA SER A 28 15.83 17.85 6.11
C SER A 28 17.00 16.93 5.70
N TRP A 29 16.93 15.64 6.02
CA TRP A 29 17.97 14.66 5.71
C TRP A 29 17.33 13.40 5.10
N SER A 30 17.53 13.20 3.80
CA SER A 30 17.07 12.01 3.08
C SER A 30 18.21 11.26 2.41
N ALA A 31 18.01 9.96 2.16
CA ALA A 31 19.00 9.10 1.51
C ALA A 31 19.36 9.60 0.10
N ASN A 32 18.42 10.29 -0.56
CA ASN A 32 18.57 10.84 -1.90
C ASN A 32 18.88 12.35 -1.89
N CYS A 33 19.16 12.95 -0.73
CA CYS A 33 19.52 14.37 -0.58
C CYS A 33 18.49 15.35 -1.16
N ASN A 34 17.21 15.00 -1.16
CA ASN A 34 16.12 15.71 -1.85
C ASN A 34 14.90 16.02 -0.96
N SER A 35 15.00 15.85 0.36
CA SER A 35 13.94 15.97 1.37
C SER A 35 12.83 14.92 1.40
N TYR A 36 12.83 13.91 0.52
CA TYR A 36 11.85 12.82 0.52
C TYR A 36 12.37 11.58 1.27
N HIS A 37 11.69 11.16 2.32
CA HIS A 37 12.13 10.02 3.13
C HIS A 37 12.01 8.68 2.38
N TYR A 38 13.10 7.90 2.32
CA TYR A 38 13.16 6.63 1.57
C TYR A 38 12.72 5.41 2.40
N TRP A 39 12.74 5.52 3.73
CA TRP A 39 12.51 4.40 4.62
C TRP A 39 11.12 4.51 5.27
N ALA A 40 10.06 4.40 4.47
CA ALA A 40 8.71 4.60 4.98
C ALA A 40 8.17 3.35 5.71
N VAL A 41 7.72 2.34 4.98
CA VAL A 41 7.03 1.17 5.50
C VAL A 41 7.69 -0.11 4.99
N TYR A 42 8.14 -0.97 5.89
CA TYR A 42 8.86 -2.19 5.55
C TYR A 42 8.20 -3.43 6.19
N MET A 43 7.37 -4.12 5.42
CA MET A 43 6.58 -5.27 5.86
C MET A 43 7.20 -6.57 5.35
N THR A 44 8.13 -7.12 6.12
CA THR A 44 8.93 -8.30 5.75
C THR A 44 9.07 -9.32 6.88
N GLY A 45 8.07 -9.44 7.74
CA GLY A 45 7.97 -10.57 8.65
C GLY A 45 7.53 -11.80 7.86
N THR A 46 8.09 -12.95 8.24
CA THR A 46 7.79 -14.22 7.56
C THR A 46 6.30 -14.55 7.68
N GLU A 47 5.63 -14.69 6.54
CA GLU A 47 4.20 -15.04 6.47
C GLU A 47 3.30 -14.09 7.28
N ASP A 48 3.63 -12.79 7.26
CA ASP A 48 2.82 -11.77 7.89
C ASP A 48 1.40 -11.74 7.28
N THR A 49 0.38 -11.45 8.09
CA THR A 49 -0.98 -11.11 7.61
C THR A 49 -1.34 -9.71 8.06
N ILE A 50 -1.44 -8.79 7.09
CA ILE A 50 -1.56 -7.35 7.36
C ILE A 50 -2.72 -6.72 6.58
N THR A 51 -3.56 -5.96 7.28
CA THR A 51 -4.44 -4.96 6.66
C THR A 51 -3.80 -3.59 6.77
N PHE A 52 -3.59 -2.92 5.65
CA PHE A 52 -3.04 -1.58 5.56
C PHE A 52 -4.09 -0.67 4.93
N LYS A 53 -4.91 0.02 5.74
CA LYS A 53 -6.15 0.67 5.27
C LYS A 53 -6.22 2.15 5.61
N GLY A 54 -6.62 3.01 4.65
CA GLY A 54 -6.93 4.40 4.97
C GLY A 54 -5.72 5.22 5.39
N ASN A 55 -4.50 4.79 5.06
CA ASN A 55 -3.29 5.52 5.44
C ASN A 55 -2.96 6.59 4.40
N TYR A 56 -2.43 7.72 4.86
CA TYR A 56 -1.89 8.77 4.02
C TYR A 56 -0.37 8.68 4.00
N ILE A 57 0.21 8.40 2.83
CA ILE A 57 1.65 8.24 2.62
C ILE A 57 2.12 9.40 1.77
N TYR A 58 2.88 10.31 2.37
CA TYR A 58 3.19 11.61 1.79
C TYR A 58 4.69 11.87 1.74
N HIS A 59 5.16 12.49 0.66
CA HIS A 59 6.51 13.05 0.55
C HIS A 59 7.63 12.01 0.79
N THR A 60 7.45 10.80 0.24
CA THR A 60 8.43 9.69 0.33
C THR A 60 9.14 9.44 -1.00
N SER A 61 10.24 8.69 -0.97
CA SER A 61 11.01 8.34 -2.19
C SER A 61 11.21 6.84 -2.42
N GLY A 62 10.66 6.00 -1.55
CA GLY A 62 10.80 4.55 -1.63
C GLY A 62 10.16 3.83 -0.44
N ARG A 63 10.02 2.51 -0.58
CA ARG A 63 9.50 1.61 0.45
C ARG A 63 8.18 2.08 1.03
N SER A 64 7.22 2.43 0.18
CA SER A 64 5.92 2.96 0.56
C SER A 64 4.78 2.09 0.05
N PRO A 65 4.62 0.84 0.52
CA PRO A 65 5.53 0.01 1.31
C PRO A 65 6.55 -0.81 0.48
N LYS A 66 7.54 -1.38 1.17
CA LYS A 66 8.27 -2.57 0.70
C LYS A 66 7.73 -3.84 1.35
N LEU A 67 7.38 -4.83 0.55
CA LEU A 67 6.79 -6.11 0.96
C LEU A 67 7.75 -7.28 0.78
N GLY A 68 7.59 -8.34 1.57
CA GLY A 68 8.23 -9.61 1.26
C GLY A 68 8.04 -10.72 2.29
N ALA A 69 8.90 -11.74 2.20
CA ALA A 69 8.92 -12.89 3.11
C ALA A 69 7.57 -13.64 3.21
N ASN A 70 6.89 -13.82 2.09
CA ASN A 70 5.56 -14.42 1.95
C ASN A 70 4.44 -13.69 2.73
N ALA A 71 4.62 -12.39 3.03
CA ALA A 71 3.56 -11.59 3.61
C ALA A 71 2.32 -11.54 2.71
N VAL A 72 1.14 -11.60 3.32
CA VAL A 72 -0.17 -11.41 2.71
C VAL A 72 -0.71 -10.06 3.19
N VAL A 73 -0.84 -9.11 2.26
CA VAL A 73 -1.18 -7.72 2.59
C VAL A 73 -2.40 -7.25 1.80
N HIS A 74 -3.45 -6.85 2.52
CA HIS A 74 -4.60 -6.16 1.95
C HIS A 74 -4.44 -4.65 2.12
N MET A 75 -4.49 -3.89 1.03
CA MET A 75 -4.28 -2.45 0.99
C MET A 75 -5.50 -1.69 0.43
N PRO A 76 -6.65 -1.69 1.12
CA PRO A 76 -7.81 -0.93 0.66
C PRO A 76 -7.71 0.55 1.04
N ASN A 77 -8.13 1.43 0.13
CA ASN A 77 -8.39 2.85 0.39
C ASN A 77 -7.21 3.65 1.00
N ASN A 78 -5.97 3.39 0.59
CA ASN A 78 -4.85 4.26 0.99
C ASN A 78 -4.67 5.42 0.00
N TYR A 79 -3.95 6.43 0.44
CA TYR A 79 -3.65 7.62 -0.35
C TYR A 79 -2.14 7.82 -0.41
N TRP A 80 -1.56 7.67 -1.59
CA TRP A 80 -0.17 8.00 -1.88
C TRP A 80 -0.11 9.35 -2.59
N ASP A 81 0.71 10.25 -2.06
CA ASP A 81 0.79 11.63 -2.54
C ASP A 81 2.22 12.14 -2.52
N ASP A 82 2.60 12.87 -3.58
CA ASP A 82 3.91 13.48 -3.73
C ASP A 82 5.04 12.48 -3.44
N ILE A 83 5.19 11.50 -4.33
CA ILE A 83 6.20 10.45 -4.21
C ILE A 83 7.27 10.66 -5.28
N ASN A 84 8.39 11.24 -4.87
CA ASN A 84 9.53 11.55 -5.73
C ASN A 84 10.58 10.42 -5.67
N GLY A 85 10.35 9.41 -6.52
CA GLY A 85 11.05 8.13 -6.52
C GLY A 85 10.06 7.04 -6.90
N HIS A 86 9.86 6.06 -6.02
CA HIS A 86 8.83 5.04 -6.20
C HIS A 86 8.03 4.76 -4.93
N ALA A 87 6.82 4.24 -5.08
CA ALA A 87 5.99 3.82 -3.95
C ALA A 87 6.28 2.36 -3.55
N LEU A 88 5.76 1.39 -4.30
CA LEU A 88 5.82 -0.02 -3.95
C LEU A 88 7.15 -0.67 -4.34
N GLU A 89 7.62 -1.55 -3.47
CA GLU A 89 8.61 -2.59 -3.77
C GLU A 89 8.10 -3.91 -3.23
N GLY A 90 8.46 -5.05 -3.83
CA GLY A 90 8.07 -6.33 -3.25
C GLY A 90 8.78 -7.53 -3.82
N ASP A 91 9.14 -8.48 -2.96
CA ASP A 91 9.64 -9.78 -3.39
C ASP A 91 8.94 -10.88 -2.60
N SER A 92 8.44 -11.91 -3.28
CA SER A 92 7.83 -13.07 -2.64
C SER A 92 6.74 -12.65 -1.62
N ALA A 93 5.74 -11.88 -2.04
CA ALA A 93 4.60 -11.46 -1.22
C ALA A 93 3.30 -11.56 -2.02
N TYR A 94 2.15 -11.55 -1.33
CA TYR A 94 0.82 -11.48 -1.92
C TYR A 94 0.17 -10.15 -1.52
N ALA A 95 -0.15 -9.31 -2.50
CA ALA A 95 -0.70 -7.98 -2.25
C ALA A 95 -1.97 -7.73 -3.06
N LEU A 96 -3.04 -7.32 -2.37
CA LEU A 96 -4.24 -6.76 -3.01
C LEU A 96 -4.29 -5.27 -2.72
N ILE A 97 -4.27 -4.44 -3.76
CA ILE A 97 -4.43 -2.98 -3.66
C ILE A 97 -5.70 -2.60 -4.41
N GLU A 98 -6.68 -2.03 -3.71
CA GLU A 98 -7.96 -1.67 -4.30
C GLU A 98 -8.51 -0.36 -3.70
N GLY A 99 -9.33 0.35 -4.47
CA GLY A 99 -9.98 1.59 -4.05
C GLY A 99 -9.03 2.68 -3.55
N SER A 100 -7.75 2.61 -3.90
CA SER A 100 -6.71 3.52 -3.41
C SER A 100 -6.41 4.63 -4.42
N VAL A 101 -5.81 5.72 -3.94
CA VAL A 101 -5.44 6.88 -4.77
C VAL A 101 -3.92 7.01 -4.83
N PHE A 102 -3.39 7.19 -6.03
CA PHE A 102 -2.01 7.55 -6.30
C PHE A 102 -1.98 8.92 -6.99
N GLN A 103 -1.53 9.94 -6.28
CA GLN A 103 -1.42 11.31 -6.77
C GLN A 103 0.04 11.75 -6.80
N ASP A 104 0.49 12.29 -7.93
CA ASP A 104 1.86 12.80 -8.09
C ASP A 104 2.94 11.78 -7.66
N VAL A 105 2.76 10.54 -8.12
CA VAL A 105 3.65 9.41 -7.84
C VAL A 105 4.51 9.13 -9.07
N THR A 106 5.82 9.38 -8.96
CA THR A 106 6.74 9.24 -10.10
C THR A 106 6.78 7.80 -10.65
N THR A 107 6.75 6.81 -9.76
CA THR A 107 6.68 5.39 -10.13
C THR A 107 5.88 4.64 -9.06
N THR A 108 4.75 4.02 -9.43
CA THR A 108 3.88 3.36 -8.45
C THR A 108 4.43 2.03 -7.95
N GLU A 109 5.15 1.30 -8.79
CA GLU A 109 5.84 0.05 -8.41
C GLU A 109 7.19 -0.10 -9.12
N THR A 110 8.19 -0.60 -8.40
CA THR A 110 9.49 -1.04 -8.94
C THR A 110 9.97 -2.30 -8.23
N ASP A 111 10.88 -3.05 -8.86
CA ASP A 111 11.52 -4.24 -8.28
C ASP A 111 10.51 -5.24 -7.68
N TRP A 112 9.38 -5.46 -8.39
CA TRP A 112 8.33 -6.36 -7.95
C TRP A 112 8.50 -7.78 -8.52
N SER A 113 8.65 -8.78 -7.64
CA SER A 113 8.72 -10.21 -7.97
C SER A 113 7.73 -11.09 -7.19
N GLY A 114 6.75 -10.48 -6.51
CA GLY A 114 5.66 -11.18 -5.82
C GLY A 114 4.38 -11.34 -6.66
N ALA A 115 3.29 -11.77 -6.02
CA ALA A 115 1.94 -11.78 -6.59
C ALA A 115 1.22 -10.48 -6.20
N LEU A 116 0.85 -9.67 -7.20
CA LEU A 116 0.10 -8.43 -7.02
C LEU A 116 -1.24 -8.51 -7.76
N TYR A 117 -2.30 -8.10 -7.09
CA TYR A 117 -3.60 -7.83 -7.69
C TYR A 117 -3.99 -6.37 -7.44
N ALA A 118 -4.10 -5.60 -8.51
CA ALA A 118 -4.46 -4.19 -8.49
C ALA A 118 -5.40 -3.89 -9.67
N PRO A 119 -6.72 -3.99 -9.49
CA PRO A 119 -7.66 -3.86 -10.60
C PRO A 119 -7.63 -2.45 -11.20
N SER A 120 -7.64 -2.38 -12.54
CA SER A 120 -7.70 -1.12 -13.31
C SER A 120 -9.13 -0.63 -13.56
N SER A 121 -10.12 -1.47 -13.26
CA SER A 121 -11.56 -1.18 -13.25
C SER A 121 -12.21 -2.02 -12.16
N ASP A 122 -13.39 -1.64 -11.66
CA ASP A 122 -14.13 -2.47 -10.72
C ASP A 122 -14.28 -3.91 -11.25
N ASP A 123 -13.93 -4.88 -10.40
CA ASP A 123 -13.67 -6.25 -10.85
C ASP A 123 -14.44 -7.30 -10.05
N SER A 124 -15.32 -8.01 -10.74
CA SER A 124 -16.13 -9.10 -10.19
C SER A 124 -15.35 -10.37 -9.83
N ALA A 125 -14.09 -10.50 -10.25
CA ALA A 125 -13.23 -11.65 -9.89
C ALA A 125 -13.09 -11.83 -8.37
N CYS A 126 -13.20 -10.73 -7.62
CA CYS A 126 -13.14 -10.73 -6.15
C CYS A 126 -14.39 -11.30 -5.48
N GLN A 127 -15.51 -11.43 -6.19
CA GLN A 127 -16.80 -11.80 -5.60
C GLN A 127 -16.77 -13.15 -4.87
N SER A 128 -16.03 -14.12 -5.42
CA SER A 128 -15.96 -15.48 -4.85
C SER A 128 -15.14 -15.55 -3.58
N ALA A 129 -14.07 -14.77 -3.48
CA ALA A 129 -13.12 -14.80 -2.36
C ALA A 129 -13.44 -13.75 -1.29
N LEU A 130 -13.88 -12.55 -1.69
CA LEU A 130 -14.10 -11.39 -0.81
C LEU A 130 -15.58 -11.13 -0.53
N GLY A 131 -16.50 -11.77 -1.27
CA GLY A 131 -17.95 -11.52 -1.14
C GLY A 131 -18.44 -10.23 -1.78
N ARG A 132 -17.56 -9.49 -2.47
CA ARG A 132 -17.86 -8.27 -3.24
C ARG A 132 -16.92 -8.13 -4.43
N SER A 133 -17.23 -7.22 -5.36
CA SER A 133 -16.27 -6.81 -6.38
C SER A 133 -15.11 -6.02 -5.73
N CYS A 134 -13.93 -6.08 -6.33
CA CYS A 134 -12.84 -5.17 -5.97
C CYS A 134 -13.07 -3.81 -6.64
N TYR A 135 -12.59 -2.75 -6.00
CA TYR A 135 -12.68 -1.39 -6.55
C TYR A 135 -11.40 -0.98 -7.29
N ALA A 136 -11.55 -0.30 -8.41
CA ALA A 136 -10.42 0.25 -9.15
C ALA A 136 -9.60 1.23 -8.29
N ASN A 137 -8.29 1.26 -8.52
CA ASN A 137 -7.44 2.33 -8.00
C ASN A 137 -7.51 3.56 -8.92
N SER A 138 -7.35 4.75 -8.34
CA SER A 138 -7.28 6.02 -9.08
C SER A 138 -5.85 6.52 -9.18
N TYR A 139 -5.49 7.06 -10.34
CA TYR A 139 -4.15 7.54 -10.65
C TYR A 139 -4.22 8.95 -11.25
N SER A 140 -3.51 9.90 -10.67
CA SER A 140 -3.35 11.27 -11.17
C SER A 140 -1.88 11.64 -11.15
N SER A 141 -1.31 12.00 -12.31
CA SER A 141 0.14 12.18 -12.46
C SER A 141 0.96 10.98 -11.94
N ALA A 142 0.45 9.77 -12.17
CA ALA A 142 1.04 8.51 -11.72
C ALA A 142 0.78 7.40 -12.73
N ASP A 143 1.71 6.45 -12.83
CA ASP A 143 1.52 5.25 -13.65
C ASP A 143 0.60 4.25 -12.95
N ALA A 144 -0.23 3.53 -13.71
CA ALA A 144 -1.07 2.48 -13.14
C ALA A 144 -0.23 1.27 -12.68
N LEU A 145 -0.61 0.66 -11.57
CA LEU A 145 -0.08 -0.65 -11.17
C LEU A 145 -0.45 -1.71 -12.21
N SER A 146 0.44 -2.69 -12.44
CA SER A 146 0.26 -3.72 -13.46
C SER A 146 -0.26 -5.07 -12.93
N GLY A 147 -0.46 -5.20 -11.62
CA GLY A 147 -0.77 -6.47 -10.97
C GLY A 147 -2.14 -7.08 -11.32
N SER A 148 -2.13 -8.30 -11.86
CA SER A 148 -3.34 -9.06 -12.22
C SER A 148 -3.34 -10.51 -11.69
N ASP A 149 -2.49 -10.83 -10.71
CA ASP A 149 -2.34 -12.20 -10.19
C ASP A 149 -3.46 -12.57 -9.22
N SER A 150 -4.52 -13.19 -9.74
CA SER A 150 -5.70 -13.56 -8.95
C SER A 150 -5.43 -14.58 -7.83
N SER A 151 -4.24 -15.20 -7.77
CA SER A 151 -3.89 -16.10 -6.65
C SER A 151 -3.93 -15.38 -5.30
N VAL A 152 -3.65 -14.07 -5.29
CA VAL A 152 -3.75 -13.19 -4.12
C VAL A 152 -5.14 -13.25 -3.48
N LEU A 153 -6.21 -13.29 -4.28
CA LEU A 153 -7.58 -13.22 -3.77
C LEU A 153 -7.90 -14.38 -2.81
N SER A 154 -7.38 -15.57 -3.11
CA SER A 154 -7.55 -16.74 -2.24
C SER A 154 -6.75 -16.66 -0.94
N GLN A 155 -5.63 -15.93 -0.92
CA GLN A 155 -4.83 -15.68 0.28
C GLN A 155 -5.52 -14.69 1.23
N ILE A 156 -6.15 -13.65 0.67
CA ILE A 156 -6.90 -12.65 1.44
C ILE A 156 -8.22 -13.25 1.95
N GLY A 157 -9.00 -13.83 1.05
CA GLY A 157 -10.27 -14.49 1.34
C GLY A 157 -11.22 -13.64 2.19
N SER A 158 -11.86 -14.28 3.17
CA SER A 158 -12.82 -13.64 4.06
C SER A 158 -12.21 -12.68 5.08
N ASN A 159 -10.87 -12.53 5.12
CA ASN A 159 -10.20 -11.55 5.98
C ASN A 159 -10.07 -10.18 5.32
N ALA A 160 -10.56 -10.02 4.07
CA ALA A 160 -10.59 -8.73 3.40
C ALA A 160 -11.33 -7.69 4.26
N ALA A 161 -10.69 -6.55 4.48
CA ALA A 161 -11.35 -5.41 5.08
C ALA A 161 -12.37 -4.78 4.12
N ASP A 162 -13.31 -4.01 4.69
CA ASP A 162 -14.21 -3.18 3.89
C ASP A 162 -13.40 -2.22 3.01
N CYS A 163 -13.87 -2.01 1.79
CA CYS A 163 -13.28 -1.10 0.81
C CYS A 163 -14.40 -0.32 0.13
N ASP A 164 -14.14 0.95 -0.17
CA ASP A 164 -14.99 1.81 -0.98
C ASP A 164 -14.32 2.14 -2.33
N SER A 165 -15.08 2.77 -3.24
CA SER A 165 -14.52 3.37 -4.46
C SER A 165 -13.44 4.42 -4.12
N ALA A 166 -12.39 4.50 -4.96
CA ALA A 166 -11.35 5.51 -4.84
C ALA A 166 -11.90 6.95 -4.86
N ASP A 167 -13.05 7.18 -5.52
CA ASP A 167 -13.72 8.49 -5.57
C ASP A 167 -14.21 8.97 -4.20
N ASN A 168 -14.41 8.04 -3.25
CA ASN A 168 -14.95 8.35 -1.92
C ASN A 168 -13.86 8.61 -0.86
N ILE A 169 -12.58 8.49 -1.20
CA ILE A 169 -11.49 8.53 -0.22
C ILE A 169 -10.60 9.78 -0.32
N GLY A 170 -11.05 10.79 -1.07
CA GLY A 170 -10.33 12.06 -1.22
C GLY A 170 -10.06 12.81 0.10
N ASP A 171 -10.81 12.49 1.16
CA ASP A 171 -10.63 13.07 2.49
C ASP A 171 -9.63 12.31 3.38
N VAL A 172 -8.99 11.23 2.91
CA VAL A 172 -7.94 10.52 3.66
C VAL A 172 -6.82 11.48 4.14
N PRO A 173 -6.29 12.41 3.32
CA PRO A 173 -5.29 13.38 3.78
C PRO A 173 -5.76 14.27 4.95
N ASN A 174 -7.08 14.48 5.11
CA ASN A 174 -7.64 15.30 6.18
C ASN A 174 -7.94 14.51 7.46
N ASN A 175 -8.07 13.18 7.37
CA ASN A 175 -8.52 12.33 8.47
C ASN A 175 -7.44 11.35 8.98
N ALA A 176 -6.40 11.08 8.19
CA ALA A 176 -5.30 10.23 8.59
C ALA A 176 -4.32 10.99 9.50
N GLY A 177 -3.78 10.28 10.50
CA GLY A 177 -2.83 10.85 11.45
C GLY A 177 -3.49 11.38 12.73
N ASN A 178 -2.67 12.00 13.57
CA ASN A 178 -3.08 12.45 14.89
C ASN A 178 -3.68 13.87 14.83
N THR A 179 -4.83 14.07 15.46
CA THR A 179 -5.48 15.38 15.64
C THR A 179 -5.04 16.01 16.97
N LEU A 180 -3.77 16.42 17.07
CA LEU A 180 -3.28 17.20 18.22
C LEU A 180 -3.46 18.71 18.02
#